data_AF-A0A2V9QIJ8-F1
#
_entry.id   AF-A0A2V9QIJ8-F1
#
_cell.length_a   1.000
_cell.length_b   1.000
_cell.length_c   1.000
_cell.angle_alpha   90.00
_cell.angle_beta   90.00
_cell.angle_gamma   90.00
#
_symmetry.space_group_name_H-M   'P 1'
#
loop_
_entity.id
_entity.type
_entity.pdbx_description
1 polymer ?
#
loop_
_entity_poly.entity_id
_entity_poly.type
_entity_poly.pdbx_seq_one_letter_code
_entity_poly.pdbx_strand_id
1 'polypeptide(L)'
;MSSHVYLAASGDLRLSANQKCWLAQKTMEDDLKRAFHRFKYEVRRAHPFRPEKGHGFIDSQRYGMDVFRQIPEDAPVIVAEAVWQYSHHVLAGLYHHRGPILTVANWSGEWPGLVGMLNLNACLTKAGVRYDTLWSEKFQDEYFLRGLEQWLSGNHVEHNASHVQSLGSNSISGLPCTVGQNVATEFVKEKAILGIFDEGCMGMYNAIIPDELLHPMGIFKERLSQSALFAAMKRVSDREAQSIRDWLDAKGMKFRTGQDDATELTNNQLLDQCRMYIAAVRIADEFGCAAIGIQYQQGLKDLAPASDLVEGLLNNVDRPPISGADGNRVLYRGQALPHFNEVDECAGVDALVTNRIWKKLNLDPETTLHDIRFGAQYNDEFVWVFEISGAAPPNHFVNGYRGASSERQPPMYFPLGGGTLKGISKPGEIVWSRIFVESNKLKADLGRGHVADLPAAEVERRWQSTTPQWPIMNAVLHGVNRDQLMARHKSNHIQVAYGKDAYSAELAMLAKAVAFRELGIEVNLCGCDIEQLSASTH
;
A
#
# COMPACT_ATOMS: atom_id res chain seq x y z
N MET A 1 -10.51 -42.07 7.32
CA MET A 1 -11.31 -41.07 6.56
C MET A 1 -10.34 -40.01 6.11
N SER A 2 -10.29 -39.67 4.81
CA SER A 2 -9.48 -38.54 4.36
C SER A 2 -10.12 -37.27 4.93
N SER A 3 -9.38 -36.48 5.68
CA SER A 3 -9.85 -35.18 6.14
C SER A 3 -9.78 -34.21 4.97
N HIS A 4 -10.91 -33.58 4.64
CA HIS A 4 -11.01 -32.64 3.52
C HIS A 4 -10.68 -31.22 3.98
N VAL A 5 -9.93 -30.49 3.17
CA VAL A 5 -9.69 -29.05 3.33
C VAL A 5 -10.27 -28.31 2.14
N TYR A 6 -10.99 -27.22 2.38
CA TYR A 6 -11.63 -26.45 1.31
C TYR A 6 -10.73 -25.32 0.83
N LEU A 7 -10.49 -25.22 -0.48
CA LEU A 7 -9.71 -24.15 -1.08
C LEU A 7 -10.63 -23.11 -1.74
N ALA A 8 -10.44 -21.85 -1.36
CA ALA A 8 -10.98 -20.69 -2.05
C ALA A 8 -9.83 -19.84 -2.62
N ALA A 9 -10.01 -19.28 -3.82
CA ALA A 9 -9.14 -18.26 -4.39
C ALA A 9 -10.00 -17.03 -4.74
N SER A 10 -9.69 -15.89 -4.13
CA SER A 10 -10.25 -14.60 -4.51
C SER A 10 -9.54 -14.08 -5.76
N GLY A 11 -10.21 -13.24 -6.54
CA GLY A 11 -9.61 -12.59 -7.69
C GLY A 11 -9.87 -11.10 -7.70
N ASP A 12 -9.47 -10.50 -8.81
CA ASP A 12 -9.76 -9.12 -9.15
C ASP A 12 -11.23 -8.97 -9.57
N LEU A 13 -11.80 -7.78 -9.45
CA LEU A 13 -13.11 -7.47 -10.04
C LEU A 13 -13.03 -7.32 -11.57
N ARG A 14 -11.85 -6.97 -12.10
CA ARG A 14 -11.60 -6.79 -13.52
C ARG A 14 -11.38 -8.14 -14.21
N LEU A 15 -12.23 -8.45 -15.19
CA LEU A 15 -12.17 -9.70 -15.96
C LEU A 15 -10.81 -9.93 -16.64
N SER A 16 -10.24 -8.88 -17.24
CA SER A 16 -8.94 -8.92 -17.93
C SER A 16 -7.80 -9.38 -17.02
N ALA A 17 -7.79 -8.92 -15.77
CA ALA A 17 -6.80 -9.31 -14.78
C ALA A 17 -6.96 -10.80 -14.43
N ASN A 18 -8.17 -11.23 -14.12
CA ASN A 18 -8.46 -12.62 -13.80
C ASN A 18 -8.09 -13.59 -14.93
N GLN A 19 -8.40 -13.25 -16.19
CA GLN A 19 -8.08 -14.09 -17.34
C GLN A 19 -6.57 -14.23 -17.55
N LYS A 20 -5.82 -13.13 -17.45
CA LYS A 20 -4.35 -13.15 -17.62
C LYS A 20 -3.65 -13.95 -16.51
N CYS A 21 -4.11 -13.81 -15.27
CA CYS A 21 -3.41 -14.39 -14.13
C CYS A 21 -3.89 -15.80 -13.73
N TRP A 22 -4.94 -16.33 -14.39
CA TRP A 22 -5.52 -17.63 -14.02
C TRP A 22 -4.53 -18.79 -14.05
N LEU A 23 -3.61 -18.81 -15.02
CA LEU A 23 -2.61 -19.89 -15.11
C LEU A 23 -1.68 -19.91 -13.88
N ALA A 24 -1.29 -18.73 -13.39
CA ALA A 24 -0.45 -18.59 -12.20
C ALA A 24 -1.15 -19.16 -10.97
N GLN A 25 -2.43 -18.79 -10.77
CA GLN A 25 -3.25 -19.32 -9.68
C GLN A 25 -3.41 -20.83 -9.76
N LYS A 26 -3.77 -21.36 -10.93
CA LYS A 26 -3.95 -22.81 -11.11
C LYS A 26 -2.67 -23.59 -10.79
N THR A 27 -1.52 -23.06 -11.23
CA THR A 27 -0.20 -23.67 -10.97
C THR A 27 0.08 -23.71 -9.46
N MET A 28 -0.14 -22.60 -8.76
CA MET A 28 -0.01 -22.54 -7.30
C MET A 28 -0.97 -23.52 -6.60
N GLU A 29 -2.25 -23.58 -7.01
CA GLU A 29 -3.23 -24.52 -6.45
C GLU A 29 -2.78 -25.98 -6.61
N ASP A 30 -2.19 -26.34 -7.76
CA ASP A 30 -1.69 -27.69 -8.01
C ASP A 30 -0.44 -28.02 -7.20
N ASP A 31 0.44 -27.05 -6.96
CA ASP A 31 1.60 -27.21 -6.08
C ASP A 31 1.18 -27.37 -4.62
N LEU A 32 0.22 -26.57 -4.18
CA LEU A 32 -0.37 -26.65 -2.85
C LEU A 32 -1.04 -28.00 -2.60
N LYS A 33 -1.84 -28.51 -3.56
CA LYS A 33 -2.43 -29.86 -3.48
C LYS A 33 -1.37 -30.94 -3.27
N ARG A 34 -0.22 -30.84 -3.94
CA ARG A 34 0.89 -31.80 -3.76
C ARG A 34 1.49 -31.71 -2.36
N ALA A 35 1.59 -30.52 -1.77
CA ALA A 35 2.04 -30.36 -0.39
C ALA A 35 1.06 -31.02 0.62
N PHE A 36 -0.24 -30.76 0.49
CA PHE A 36 -1.27 -31.37 1.36
C PHE A 36 -1.34 -32.89 1.24
N HIS A 37 -1.16 -33.43 0.02
CA HIS A 37 -1.14 -34.88 -0.20
C HIS A 37 -0.02 -35.59 0.59
N ARG A 38 1.13 -34.92 0.84
CA ARG A 38 2.22 -35.47 1.67
C ARG A 38 1.76 -35.74 3.10
N PHE A 39 0.82 -34.95 3.60
CA PHE A 39 0.21 -35.10 4.92
C PHE A 39 -1.07 -35.96 4.91
N LYS A 40 -1.40 -36.60 3.79
CA LYS A 40 -2.61 -37.43 3.59
C LYS A 40 -3.93 -36.66 3.73
N TYR A 41 -3.92 -35.36 3.40
CA TYR A 41 -5.10 -34.52 3.28
C TYR A 41 -5.49 -34.32 1.82
N GLU A 42 -6.80 -34.20 1.57
CA GLU A 42 -7.34 -33.90 0.25
C GLU A 42 -7.85 -32.45 0.19
N VAL A 43 -7.36 -31.67 -0.78
CA VAL A 43 -7.79 -30.29 -0.99
C VAL A 43 -8.93 -30.25 -2.01
N ARG A 44 -10.12 -29.85 -1.57
CA ARG A 44 -11.30 -29.67 -2.41
C ARG A 44 -11.48 -28.19 -2.73
N ARG A 45 -11.36 -27.83 -4.01
CA ARG A 45 -11.69 -26.48 -4.47
C ARG A 45 -13.18 -26.20 -4.24
N ALA A 46 -13.51 -25.11 -3.56
CA ALA A 46 -14.87 -24.78 -3.15
C ALA A 46 -15.72 -24.19 -4.29
N HIS A 47 -15.09 -23.85 -5.40
CA HIS A 47 -15.75 -23.26 -6.57
C HIS A 47 -15.13 -23.77 -7.88
N PRO A 48 -15.88 -23.81 -8.98
CA PRO A 48 -15.37 -24.34 -10.25
C PRO A 48 -14.65 -23.26 -11.08
N PHE A 49 -13.88 -23.71 -12.08
CA PHE A 49 -13.53 -22.88 -13.22
C PHE A 49 -14.81 -22.54 -14.01
N ARG A 50 -14.92 -21.30 -14.48
CA ARG A 50 -16.07 -20.79 -15.25
C ARG A 50 -15.65 -20.54 -16.70
N PRO A 51 -15.97 -21.46 -17.65
CA PRO A 51 -15.57 -21.32 -19.05
C PRO A 51 -16.01 -20.01 -19.70
N GLU A 52 -17.17 -19.50 -19.31
CA GLU A 52 -17.73 -18.24 -19.79
C GLU A 52 -16.92 -17.01 -19.36
N LYS A 53 -16.19 -17.10 -18.25
CA LYS A 53 -15.31 -16.04 -17.75
C LYS A 53 -13.84 -16.28 -18.11
N GLY A 54 -13.46 -17.53 -18.39
CA GLY A 54 -12.07 -17.90 -18.67
C GLY A 54 -11.16 -17.97 -17.44
N HIS A 55 -11.72 -18.00 -16.24
CA HIS A 55 -10.98 -18.14 -14.98
C HIS A 55 -11.79 -18.89 -13.91
N GLY A 56 -11.14 -19.27 -12.82
CA GLY A 56 -11.77 -19.89 -11.67
C GLY A 56 -11.79 -19.04 -10.40
N PHE A 57 -11.45 -17.75 -10.43
CA PHE A 57 -11.52 -16.89 -9.24
C PHE A 57 -12.94 -16.59 -8.74
N ILE A 58 -13.07 -16.27 -7.45
CA ILE A 58 -14.21 -15.53 -6.91
C ILE A 58 -14.02 -14.05 -7.23
N ASP A 59 -14.94 -13.47 -8.00
CA ASP A 59 -14.82 -12.11 -8.58
C ASP A 59 -15.97 -11.18 -8.19
N SER A 60 -16.74 -11.55 -7.16
CA SER A 60 -17.74 -10.67 -6.55
C SER A 60 -18.08 -11.12 -5.14
N GLN A 61 -18.52 -10.17 -4.31
CA GLN A 61 -18.99 -10.46 -2.95
C GLN A 61 -20.16 -11.46 -2.93
N ARG A 62 -21.15 -11.30 -3.82
CA ARG A 62 -22.28 -12.24 -3.89
C ARG A 62 -21.81 -13.66 -4.20
N TYR A 63 -20.93 -13.81 -5.18
CA TYR A 63 -20.41 -15.13 -5.55
C TYR A 63 -19.62 -15.75 -4.39
N GLY A 64 -18.77 -14.99 -3.72
CA GLY A 64 -18.04 -15.50 -2.57
C GLY A 64 -18.96 -15.95 -1.44
N MET A 65 -19.98 -15.17 -1.10
CA MET A 65 -20.99 -15.58 -0.13
C MET A 65 -21.71 -16.88 -0.55
N ASP A 66 -22.00 -17.07 -1.84
CA ASP A 66 -22.63 -18.30 -2.34
C ASP A 66 -21.71 -19.52 -2.20
N VAL A 67 -20.41 -19.32 -2.41
CA VAL A 67 -19.37 -20.35 -2.20
C VAL A 67 -19.30 -20.74 -0.73
N PHE A 68 -19.11 -19.78 0.17
CA PHE A 68 -18.95 -20.06 1.61
C PHE A 68 -20.21 -20.68 2.23
N ARG A 69 -21.41 -20.39 1.72
CA ARG A 69 -22.66 -21.07 2.13
C ARG A 69 -22.64 -22.59 1.88
N GLN A 70 -21.81 -23.07 0.95
CA GLN A 70 -21.69 -24.50 0.63
C GLN A 70 -20.53 -25.17 1.37
N ILE A 71 -19.65 -24.40 2.01
CA ILE A 71 -18.56 -24.94 2.83
C ILE A 71 -19.13 -25.23 4.22
N PRO A 72 -18.90 -26.42 4.80
CA PRO A 72 -19.29 -26.68 6.19
C PRO A 72 -18.61 -25.67 7.13
N GLU A 73 -19.38 -25.05 8.01
CA GLU A 73 -18.96 -23.90 8.83
C GLU A 73 -17.74 -24.20 9.74
N ASP A 74 -17.55 -25.47 10.14
CA ASP A 74 -16.45 -25.91 11.01
C ASP A 74 -15.29 -26.55 10.21
N ALA A 75 -15.39 -26.63 8.88
CA ALA A 75 -14.35 -27.25 8.06
C ALA A 75 -13.09 -26.36 7.95
N PRO A 76 -11.89 -26.94 7.84
CA PRO A 76 -10.68 -26.18 7.54
C PRO A 76 -10.79 -25.54 6.13
N VAL A 77 -10.47 -24.25 6.05
CA VAL A 77 -10.48 -23.46 4.81
C VAL A 77 -9.10 -22.88 4.55
N ILE A 78 -8.69 -22.96 3.28
CA ILE A 78 -7.52 -22.25 2.76
C ILE A 78 -8.01 -21.16 1.81
N VAL A 79 -7.47 -19.95 1.98
CA VAL A 79 -7.56 -18.90 0.96
C VAL A 79 -6.20 -18.75 0.31
N ALA A 80 -6.07 -19.18 -0.94
CA ALA A 80 -4.80 -19.27 -1.66
C ALA A 80 -4.72 -18.18 -2.73
N GLU A 81 -3.69 -17.33 -2.67
CA GLU A 81 -3.55 -16.14 -3.50
C GLU A 81 -2.24 -16.12 -4.28
N ALA A 82 -2.32 -16.21 -5.60
CA ALA A 82 -1.18 -16.01 -6.51
C ALA A 82 -1.16 -14.62 -7.17
N VAL A 83 -2.19 -13.81 -6.90
CA VAL A 83 -2.53 -12.60 -7.66
C VAL A 83 -3.06 -11.50 -6.73
N TRP A 84 -3.25 -10.29 -7.29
CA TRP A 84 -4.01 -9.24 -6.60
C TRP A 84 -5.48 -9.65 -6.53
N GLN A 85 -6.09 -9.44 -5.37
CA GLN A 85 -7.45 -9.87 -5.08
C GLN A 85 -8.18 -8.84 -4.23
N TYR A 86 -9.52 -8.83 -4.34
CA TYR A 86 -10.33 -7.89 -3.60
C TYR A 86 -10.94 -8.58 -2.37
N SER A 87 -10.41 -8.30 -1.17
CA SER A 87 -10.72 -9.06 0.06
C SER A 87 -12.21 -9.15 0.37
N HIS A 88 -13.00 -8.12 0.03
CA HIS A 88 -14.45 -8.12 0.22
C HIS A 88 -15.19 -9.26 -0.52
N HIS A 89 -14.58 -9.88 -1.55
CA HIS A 89 -15.13 -11.07 -2.20
C HIS A 89 -15.28 -12.24 -1.24
N VAL A 90 -14.33 -12.42 -0.32
CA VAL A 90 -14.29 -13.59 0.58
C VAL A 90 -14.55 -13.22 2.04
N LEU A 91 -14.32 -11.97 2.44
CA LEU A 91 -14.43 -11.52 3.84
C LEU A 91 -15.78 -11.84 4.46
N ALA A 92 -16.90 -11.58 3.77
CA ALA A 92 -18.24 -11.83 4.33
C ALA A 92 -18.51 -13.32 4.61
N GLY A 93 -17.93 -14.21 3.80
CA GLY A 93 -18.01 -15.65 4.02
C GLY A 93 -17.13 -16.11 5.17
N LEU A 94 -15.90 -15.61 5.23
CA LEU A 94 -14.94 -15.91 6.30
C LEU A 94 -15.37 -15.34 7.66
N TYR A 95 -16.11 -14.23 7.68
CA TYR A 95 -16.53 -13.56 8.91
C TYR A 95 -17.36 -14.45 9.84
N HIS A 96 -18.18 -15.33 9.28
CA HIS A 96 -19.03 -16.26 10.03
C HIS A 96 -18.48 -17.69 10.09
N HIS A 97 -17.34 -17.93 9.45
CA HIS A 97 -16.72 -19.25 9.41
C HIS A 97 -16.10 -19.58 10.77
N ARG A 98 -16.35 -20.79 11.28
CA ARG A 98 -15.88 -21.24 12.60
C ARG A 98 -14.65 -22.14 12.54
N GLY A 99 -14.47 -22.85 11.43
CA GLY A 99 -13.32 -23.70 11.19
C GLY A 99 -12.02 -22.89 11.06
N PRO A 100 -10.86 -23.55 11.15
CA PRO A 100 -9.57 -22.88 11.01
C PRO A 100 -9.40 -22.32 9.59
N ILE A 101 -8.84 -21.12 9.50
CA ILE A 101 -8.56 -20.40 8.25
C ILE A 101 -7.05 -20.33 8.06
N LEU A 102 -6.56 -20.77 6.91
CA LEU A 102 -5.18 -20.59 6.47
C LEU A 102 -5.14 -19.70 5.23
N THR A 103 -4.42 -18.59 5.30
CA THR A 103 -4.10 -17.78 4.12
C THR A 103 -2.76 -18.20 3.55
N VAL A 104 -2.66 -18.38 2.24
CA VAL A 104 -1.44 -18.85 1.59
C VAL A 104 -1.12 -18.00 0.37
N ALA A 105 0.14 -17.61 0.19
CA ALA A 105 0.62 -16.94 -1.02
C ALA A 105 1.81 -17.64 -1.67
N ASN A 106 1.96 -17.47 -2.98
CA ASN A 106 3.23 -17.76 -3.66
C ASN A 106 4.25 -16.64 -3.39
N TRP A 107 5.54 -16.99 -3.39
CA TRP A 107 6.62 -16.01 -3.36
C TRP A 107 7.04 -15.64 -4.79
N SER A 108 6.45 -14.59 -5.36
CA SER A 108 6.71 -14.17 -6.74
C SER A 108 6.63 -12.65 -6.91
N GLY A 109 7.50 -12.09 -7.76
CA GLY A 109 7.39 -10.68 -8.20
C GLY A 109 6.40 -10.49 -9.34
N GLU A 110 6.24 -11.50 -10.21
CA GLU A 110 5.49 -11.38 -11.48
C GLU A 110 4.03 -11.02 -11.22
N TRP A 111 3.37 -11.79 -10.36
CA TRP A 111 1.99 -11.58 -9.96
C TRP A 111 1.90 -11.31 -8.46
N PRO A 112 1.09 -10.31 -8.03
CA PRO A 112 1.15 -9.77 -6.67
C PRO A 112 0.34 -10.62 -5.65
N GLY A 113 0.63 -11.92 -5.55
CA GLY A 113 -0.02 -12.83 -4.60
C GLY A 113 0.27 -12.49 -3.13
N LEU A 114 1.50 -12.06 -2.83
CA LEU A 114 1.88 -11.56 -1.50
C LEU A 114 1.05 -10.33 -1.10
N VAL A 115 0.90 -9.39 -2.04
CA VAL A 115 0.07 -8.18 -1.88
C VAL A 115 -1.39 -8.56 -1.61
N GLY A 116 -1.95 -9.48 -2.41
CA GLY A 116 -3.32 -9.96 -2.25
C GLY A 116 -3.57 -10.64 -0.89
N MET A 117 -2.65 -11.52 -0.47
CA MET A 117 -2.72 -12.19 0.83
C MET A 117 -2.58 -11.19 2.00
N LEU A 118 -1.64 -10.25 1.93
CA LEU A 118 -1.43 -9.26 2.98
C LEU A 118 -2.66 -8.34 3.16
N ASN A 119 -3.33 -7.96 2.06
CA ASN A 119 -4.61 -7.25 2.11
C ASN A 119 -5.68 -8.08 2.84
N LEU A 120 -5.84 -9.37 2.51
CA LEU A 120 -6.81 -10.24 3.17
C LEU A 120 -6.49 -10.40 4.67
N ASN A 121 -5.24 -10.67 5.00
CA ASN A 121 -4.75 -10.81 6.37
C ASN A 121 -5.11 -9.58 7.21
N ALA A 122 -4.83 -8.40 6.68
CA ALA A 122 -5.19 -7.15 7.34
C ALA A 122 -6.71 -6.96 7.50
N CYS A 123 -7.50 -7.36 6.51
CA CYS A 123 -8.96 -7.32 6.59
C CYS A 123 -9.50 -8.27 7.67
N LEU A 124 -8.96 -9.48 7.77
CA LEU A 124 -9.31 -10.46 8.80
C LEU A 124 -8.90 -9.98 10.19
N THR A 125 -7.69 -9.43 10.34
CA THR A 125 -7.22 -8.78 11.59
C THR A 125 -8.18 -7.68 12.02
N LYS A 126 -8.54 -6.75 11.12
CA LYS A 126 -9.48 -5.67 11.43
C LYS A 126 -10.86 -6.21 11.82
N ALA A 127 -11.30 -7.29 11.16
CA ALA A 127 -12.58 -7.94 11.43
C ALA A 127 -12.60 -8.77 12.73
N GLY A 128 -11.45 -8.98 13.38
CA GLY A 128 -11.33 -9.86 14.55
C GLY A 128 -11.45 -11.35 14.20
N VAL A 129 -11.29 -11.71 12.92
CA VAL A 129 -11.32 -13.09 12.44
C VAL A 129 -9.93 -13.69 12.59
N ARG A 130 -9.83 -14.83 13.29
CA ARG A 130 -8.57 -15.53 13.48
C ARG A 130 -8.17 -16.28 12.20
N TYR A 131 -6.90 -16.20 11.86
CA TYR A 131 -6.31 -16.87 10.71
C TYR A 131 -4.84 -17.22 11.00
N ASP A 132 -4.36 -18.27 10.36
CA ASP A 132 -2.95 -18.58 10.23
C ASP A 132 -2.49 -18.23 8.82
N THR A 133 -1.19 -18.00 8.62
CA THR A 133 -0.67 -17.60 7.30
C THR A 133 0.63 -18.30 6.96
N LEU A 134 0.81 -18.64 5.68
CA LEU A 134 2.02 -19.24 5.14
C LEU A 134 2.33 -18.69 3.74
N TRP A 135 3.58 -18.77 3.33
CA TRP A 135 4.01 -18.43 1.98
C TRP A 135 5.15 -19.34 1.54
N SER A 136 5.31 -19.52 0.23
CA SER A 136 6.43 -20.27 -0.33
C SER A 136 6.59 -19.99 -1.81
N GLU A 137 7.82 -20.15 -2.32
CA GLU A 137 8.07 -20.19 -3.76
C GLU A 137 7.54 -21.49 -4.39
N LYS A 138 7.67 -22.63 -3.70
CA LYS A 138 7.46 -23.99 -4.28
C LYS A 138 6.64 -24.94 -3.41
N PHE A 139 6.21 -24.51 -2.23
CA PHE A 139 5.44 -25.27 -1.23
C PHE A 139 6.12 -26.58 -0.79
N GLN A 140 7.45 -26.58 -0.80
CA GLN A 140 8.29 -27.76 -0.53
C GLN A 140 9.40 -27.49 0.47
N ASP A 141 9.66 -26.23 0.80
CA ASP A 141 10.63 -25.85 1.80
C ASP A 141 10.18 -26.26 3.21
N GLU A 142 11.16 -26.47 4.09
CA GLU A 142 10.92 -26.96 5.45
C GLU A 142 10.10 -25.98 6.29
N TYR A 143 10.25 -24.67 6.05
CA TYR A 143 9.46 -23.64 6.72
C TYR A 143 7.97 -23.84 6.42
N PHE A 144 7.60 -23.93 5.14
CA PHE A 144 6.22 -24.16 4.72
C PHE A 144 5.66 -25.50 5.23
N LEU A 145 6.40 -26.60 5.07
CA LEU A 145 5.92 -27.92 5.44
C LEU A 145 5.70 -28.08 6.95
N ARG A 146 6.58 -27.51 7.78
CA ARG A 146 6.40 -27.52 9.24
C ARG A 146 5.19 -26.69 9.67
N GLY A 147 5.03 -25.49 9.13
CA GLY A 147 3.85 -24.67 9.43
C GLY A 147 2.55 -25.33 8.97
N LEU A 148 2.56 -25.99 7.81
CA LEU A 148 1.41 -26.74 7.33
C LEU A 148 1.06 -27.91 8.25
N GLU A 149 2.06 -28.66 8.74
CA GLU A 149 1.87 -29.74 9.70
C GLU A 149 1.26 -29.25 11.03
N GLN A 150 1.74 -28.11 11.54
CA GLN A 150 1.19 -27.49 12.75
C GLN A 150 -0.30 -27.17 12.57
N TRP A 151 -0.66 -26.49 11.48
CA TRP A 151 -2.02 -26.11 11.18
C TRP A 151 -2.94 -27.32 10.99
N LEU A 152 -2.50 -28.32 10.23
CA LEU A 152 -3.25 -29.57 10.01
C LEU A 152 -3.43 -30.39 11.29
N SER A 153 -2.56 -30.23 12.27
CA SER A 153 -2.68 -30.87 13.60
C SER A 153 -3.59 -30.10 14.56
N GLY A 154 -4.18 -28.98 14.11
CA GLY A 154 -5.06 -28.13 14.92
C GLY A 154 -4.32 -27.10 15.77
N ASN A 155 -3.01 -26.93 15.58
CA ASN A 155 -2.21 -25.91 16.26
C ASN A 155 -2.11 -24.64 15.41
N HIS A 156 -1.80 -23.51 16.05
CA HIS A 156 -1.49 -22.26 15.34
C HIS A 156 -0.13 -22.35 14.66
N VAL A 157 0.01 -21.63 13.53
CA VAL A 157 1.29 -21.46 12.86
C VAL A 157 2.08 -20.40 13.61
N GLU A 158 3.14 -20.81 14.28
CA GLU A 158 3.98 -19.90 15.06
C GLU A 158 5.04 -19.23 14.18
N HIS A 159 5.08 -17.90 14.22
CA HIS A 159 6.11 -17.11 13.57
C HIS A 159 6.96 -16.38 14.60
N ASN A 160 8.25 -16.21 14.31
CA ASN A 160 9.15 -15.46 15.18
C ASN A 160 8.78 -13.97 15.19
N ALA A 161 8.35 -13.45 16.34
CA ALA A 161 8.01 -12.04 16.55
C ALA A 161 9.03 -11.28 17.43
N SER A 162 10.23 -11.82 17.65
CA SER A 162 11.24 -11.23 18.56
C SER A 162 11.76 -9.85 18.14
N HIS A 163 11.52 -9.47 16.89
CA HIS A 163 11.87 -8.15 16.36
C HIS A 163 10.88 -7.04 16.77
N VAL A 164 9.71 -7.40 17.32
CA VAL A 164 8.65 -6.44 17.67
C VAL A 164 8.75 -6.09 19.15
N GLN A 165 8.94 -4.81 19.44
CA GLN A 165 8.94 -4.27 20.80
C GLN A 165 7.82 -3.24 20.94
N SER A 166 6.90 -3.48 21.87
CA SER A 166 5.88 -2.47 22.20
C SER A 166 6.57 -1.24 22.80
N LEU A 167 6.26 -0.04 22.31
CA LEU A 167 6.75 1.19 22.92
C LEU A 167 6.17 1.35 24.33
N GLY A 168 4.92 0.93 24.55
CA GLY A 168 4.26 0.96 25.86
C GLY A 168 4.41 2.31 26.57
N SER A 169 4.80 2.24 27.85
CA SER A 169 5.12 3.41 28.68
C SER A 169 6.60 3.81 28.64
N ASN A 170 7.41 3.27 27.72
CA ASN A 170 8.83 3.57 27.65
C ASN A 170 9.03 5.07 27.36
N SER A 171 9.92 5.69 28.14
CA SER A 171 10.20 7.12 28.02
C SER A 171 11.18 7.36 26.87
N ILE A 172 10.73 8.07 25.85
CA ILE A 172 11.59 8.71 24.87
C ILE A 172 11.85 10.14 25.39
N SER A 173 13.10 10.56 25.45
CA SER A 173 13.51 11.88 25.94
C SER A 173 14.05 12.78 24.82
N GLY A 174 14.39 14.02 25.17
CA GLY A 174 15.09 14.94 24.27
C GLY A 174 14.24 15.51 23.13
N LEU A 175 14.90 15.77 22.01
CA LEU A 175 14.28 16.39 20.84
C LEU A 175 13.14 15.55 20.23
N PRO A 176 13.25 14.21 20.07
CA PRO A 176 12.14 13.40 19.57
C PRO A 176 10.86 13.56 20.39
N CYS A 177 10.99 13.54 21.72
CA CYS A 177 9.88 13.69 22.66
C CYS A 177 9.18 15.04 22.48
N THR A 178 9.97 16.11 22.48
CA THR A 178 9.49 17.49 22.32
C THR A 178 8.76 17.67 20.98
N VAL A 179 9.36 17.20 19.88
CA VAL A 179 8.77 17.34 18.55
C VAL A 179 7.50 16.52 18.41
N GLY A 180 7.51 15.26 18.87
CA GLY A 180 6.34 14.38 18.83
C GLY A 180 5.14 14.92 19.60
N GLN A 181 5.35 15.34 20.86
CA GLN A 181 4.31 15.92 21.70
C GLN A 181 3.74 17.21 21.11
N ASN A 182 4.61 18.07 20.56
CA ASN A 182 4.17 19.30 19.93
C ASN A 182 3.31 19.04 18.69
N VAL A 183 3.67 18.07 17.84
CA VAL A 183 2.85 17.70 16.67
C VAL A 183 1.50 17.12 17.11
N ALA A 184 1.48 16.21 18.09
CA ALA A 184 0.22 15.63 18.58
C ALA A 184 -0.73 16.71 19.14
N THR A 185 -0.19 17.63 19.94
CA THR A 185 -0.96 18.77 20.48
C THR A 185 -1.52 19.66 19.38
N GLU A 186 -0.74 19.95 18.34
CA GLU A 186 -1.20 20.72 17.18
C GLU A 186 -2.31 20.02 16.41
N PHE A 187 -2.23 18.70 16.19
CA PHE A 187 -3.29 17.93 15.52
C PHE A 187 -4.64 18.07 16.22
N VAL A 188 -4.66 17.84 17.53
CA VAL A 188 -5.88 17.94 18.34
C VAL A 188 -6.45 19.36 18.32
N LYS A 189 -5.59 20.38 18.34
CA LYS A 189 -5.99 21.79 18.34
C LYS A 189 -6.49 22.28 16.98
N GLU A 190 -5.74 22.02 15.92
CA GLU A 190 -5.97 22.56 14.58
C GLU A 190 -7.09 21.82 13.84
N LYS A 191 -7.28 20.54 14.16
CA LYS A 191 -8.22 19.62 13.51
C LYS A 191 -7.94 19.45 12.02
N ALA A 192 -7.39 18.29 11.65
CA ALA A 192 -7.09 17.99 10.26
C ALA A 192 -8.31 17.38 9.54
N ILE A 193 -8.50 17.78 8.28
CA ILE A 193 -9.49 17.16 7.38
C ILE A 193 -8.76 16.21 6.42
N LEU A 194 -9.20 14.96 6.38
CA LEU A 194 -8.89 13.98 5.33
C LEU A 194 -9.97 14.05 4.26
N GLY A 195 -9.66 14.60 3.09
CA GLY A 195 -10.55 14.57 1.94
C GLY A 195 -10.48 13.22 1.24
N ILE A 196 -11.59 12.49 1.16
CA ILE A 196 -11.62 11.12 0.64
C ILE A 196 -12.55 11.09 -0.57
N PHE A 197 -12.00 10.96 -1.78
CA PHE A 197 -12.80 10.84 -3.00
C PHE A 197 -13.31 9.40 -3.17
N ASP A 198 -14.55 9.17 -2.73
CA ASP A 198 -15.21 7.87 -2.54
C ASP A 198 -14.44 6.93 -1.60
N GLU A 199 -15.06 6.52 -0.48
CA GLU A 199 -14.38 5.77 0.60
C GLU A 199 -14.23 4.27 0.27
N GLY A 200 -13.03 3.72 0.54
CA GLY A 200 -12.68 2.32 0.33
C GLY A 200 -12.35 1.97 -1.13
N CYS A 201 -11.20 1.36 -1.39
CA CYS A 201 -10.79 0.98 -2.75
C CYS A 201 -10.63 -0.54 -2.86
N MET A 202 -11.09 -1.13 -3.97
CA MET A 202 -10.85 -2.54 -4.32
C MET A 202 -11.13 -3.57 -3.21
N GLY A 203 -12.09 -3.29 -2.32
CA GLY A 203 -12.41 -4.18 -1.21
C GLY A 203 -11.36 -4.26 -0.11
N MET A 204 -10.44 -3.30 -0.02
CA MET A 204 -9.49 -3.12 1.08
C MET A 204 -10.21 -2.61 2.33
N TYR A 205 -10.98 -3.50 2.96
CA TYR A 205 -11.69 -3.20 4.20
C TYR A 205 -10.74 -2.74 5.31
N ASN A 206 -9.50 -3.23 5.33
CA ASN A 206 -8.44 -2.84 6.27
C ASN A 206 -8.05 -1.35 6.18
N ALA A 207 -8.23 -0.73 5.02
CA ALA A 207 -7.74 0.60 4.70
C ALA A 207 -8.68 1.72 5.20
N ILE A 208 -9.93 1.38 5.52
CA ILE A 208 -10.95 2.29 6.07
C ILE A 208 -10.80 2.36 7.59
N ILE A 209 -10.72 3.54 8.19
CA ILE A 209 -10.68 3.73 9.65
C ILE A 209 -12.06 4.16 10.15
N PRO A 210 -12.65 3.53 11.18
CA PRO A 210 -13.87 4.06 11.80
C PRO A 210 -13.67 5.50 12.32
N ASP A 211 -14.65 6.37 12.10
CA ASP A 211 -14.58 7.79 12.45
C ASP A 211 -14.29 7.99 13.97
N GLU A 212 -14.81 7.10 14.81
CA GLU A 212 -14.62 7.09 16.26
C GLU A 212 -13.16 6.89 16.68
N LEU A 213 -12.33 6.27 15.83
CA LEU A 213 -10.90 6.14 16.07
C LEU A 213 -10.12 7.39 15.64
N LEU A 214 -10.66 8.20 14.72
CA LEU A 214 -10.01 9.41 14.21
C LEU A 214 -10.35 10.67 15.03
N HIS A 215 -11.60 10.82 15.45
CA HIS A 215 -12.07 12.04 16.13
C HIS A 215 -11.27 12.42 17.38
N PRO A 216 -10.88 11.48 18.28
CA PRO A 216 -10.07 11.81 19.46
C PRO A 216 -8.69 12.40 19.10
N MET A 217 -8.15 12.06 17.93
CA MET A 217 -6.88 12.57 17.41
C MET A 217 -6.99 13.97 16.79
N GLY A 218 -8.21 14.52 16.68
CA GLY A 218 -8.48 15.72 15.91
C GLY A 218 -8.43 15.51 14.40
N ILE A 219 -8.71 14.30 13.90
CA ILE A 219 -8.79 14.01 12.47
C ILE A 219 -10.25 13.74 12.09
N PHE A 220 -10.72 14.39 11.03
CA PHE A 220 -12.08 14.27 10.52
C PHE A 220 -12.07 13.97 9.03
N LYS A 221 -13.08 13.25 8.56
CA LYS A 221 -13.21 12.91 7.14
C LYS A 221 -14.13 13.87 6.43
N GLU A 222 -13.67 14.42 5.32
CA GLU A 222 -14.53 15.04 4.31
C GLU A 222 -14.74 14.00 3.20
N ARG A 223 -15.96 13.45 3.09
CA ARG A 223 -16.29 12.42 2.11
C ARG A 223 -16.67 13.09 0.79
N LEU A 224 -15.68 13.21 -0.09
CA LEU A 224 -15.78 13.81 -1.42
C LEU A 224 -16.23 12.77 -2.46
N SER A 225 -16.76 13.23 -3.59
CA SER A 225 -17.18 12.35 -4.69
C SER A 225 -16.22 12.40 -5.87
N GLN A 226 -15.84 11.24 -6.41
CA GLN A 226 -15.07 11.20 -7.67
C GLN A 226 -15.84 11.78 -8.85
N SER A 227 -17.18 11.74 -8.83
CA SER A 227 -18.01 12.42 -9.83
C SER A 227 -17.85 13.93 -9.78
N ALA A 228 -17.71 14.50 -8.57
CA ALA A 228 -17.43 15.92 -8.38
C ALA A 228 -16.01 16.28 -8.85
N LEU A 229 -15.02 15.42 -8.59
CA LEU A 229 -13.66 15.57 -9.13
C LEU A 229 -13.68 15.60 -10.66
N PHE A 230 -14.36 14.65 -11.30
CA PHE A 230 -14.50 14.60 -12.76
C PHE A 230 -15.22 15.84 -13.30
N ALA A 231 -16.31 16.28 -12.67
CA ALA A 231 -17.01 17.50 -13.06
C ALA A 231 -16.12 18.75 -12.94
N ALA A 232 -15.28 18.83 -11.90
CA ALA A 232 -14.31 19.90 -11.71
C ALA A 232 -13.21 19.87 -12.79
N MET A 233 -12.72 18.68 -13.17
CA MET A 233 -11.78 18.53 -14.29
C MET A 233 -12.31 19.14 -15.58
N LYS A 234 -13.60 18.96 -15.88
CA LYS A 234 -14.23 19.53 -17.09
C LYS A 234 -14.33 21.05 -17.10
N ARG A 235 -14.10 21.71 -15.96
CA ARG A 235 -14.05 23.18 -15.86
C ARG A 235 -12.63 23.74 -15.99
N VAL A 236 -11.61 22.89 -15.95
CA VAL A 236 -10.21 23.30 -16.13
C VAL A 236 -9.93 23.55 -17.59
N SER A 237 -9.41 24.74 -17.91
CA SER A 237 -9.11 25.12 -19.29
C SER A 237 -7.88 24.39 -19.84
N ASP A 238 -7.82 24.26 -21.17
CA ASP A 238 -6.66 23.68 -21.87
C ASP A 238 -5.36 24.43 -21.56
N ARG A 239 -5.45 25.76 -21.41
CA ARG A 239 -4.31 26.60 -21.06
C ARG A 239 -3.75 26.27 -19.69
N GLU A 240 -4.62 26.07 -18.69
CA GLU A 240 -4.17 25.69 -17.35
C GLU A 240 -3.54 24.30 -17.37
N ALA A 241 -4.18 23.32 -18.02
CA ALA A 241 -3.63 21.96 -18.14
C ALA A 241 -2.26 21.98 -18.84
N GLN A 242 -2.12 22.72 -19.95
CA GLN A 242 -0.86 22.86 -20.68
C GLN A 242 0.23 23.51 -19.81
N SER A 243 -0.09 24.47 -18.96
CA SER A 243 0.89 25.12 -18.09
C SER A 243 1.53 24.14 -17.08
N ILE A 244 0.78 23.14 -16.62
CA ILE A 244 1.31 22.07 -15.76
C ILE A 244 2.26 21.18 -16.56
N ARG A 245 1.85 20.82 -17.78
CA ARG A 245 2.69 20.02 -18.68
C ARG A 245 4.01 20.73 -19.01
N ASP A 246 3.95 21.99 -19.42
CA ASP A 246 5.13 22.80 -19.75
C ASP A 246 6.07 22.94 -18.56
N TRP A 247 5.52 23.06 -17.34
CA TRP A 247 6.32 23.10 -16.11
C TRP A 247 7.08 21.79 -15.89
N LEU A 248 6.44 20.64 -16.11
CA LEU A 248 7.07 19.33 -15.98
C LEU A 248 8.16 19.11 -17.04
N ASP A 249 7.90 19.53 -18.28
CA ASP A 249 8.88 19.51 -19.36
C ASP A 249 10.09 20.40 -19.00
N ALA A 250 9.86 21.60 -18.43
CA ALA A 250 10.92 22.51 -17.98
C ALA A 250 11.74 21.95 -16.80
N LYS A 251 11.12 21.15 -15.92
CA LYS A 251 11.83 20.40 -14.86
C LYS A 251 12.63 19.21 -15.41
N GLY A 252 12.43 18.85 -16.68
CA GLY A 252 13.17 17.80 -17.37
C GLY A 252 12.60 16.40 -17.14
N MET A 253 11.33 16.29 -16.73
CA MET A 253 10.63 15.00 -16.67
C MET A 253 10.46 14.43 -18.08
N LYS A 254 10.66 13.11 -18.22
CA LYS A 254 10.56 12.44 -19.53
C LYS A 254 9.17 11.84 -19.72
N PHE A 255 8.55 12.07 -20.87
CA PHE A 255 7.25 11.47 -21.21
C PHE A 255 7.40 10.50 -22.38
N ARG A 256 7.04 9.22 -22.17
CA ARG A 256 7.08 8.18 -23.21
C ARG A 256 5.80 8.20 -24.02
N THR A 257 5.65 9.21 -24.87
CA THR A 257 4.41 9.44 -25.62
C THR A 257 4.35 8.71 -26.96
N GLY A 258 3.14 8.31 -27.34
CA GLY A 258 2.76 7.74 -28.63
C GLY A 258 1.45 8.35 -29.14
N GLN A 259 0.72 7.61 -29.97
CA GLN A 259 -0.51 8.06 -30.64
C GLN A 259 -1.75 7.22 -30.29
N ASP A 260 -1.57 5.98 -29.82
CA ASP A 260 -2.69 5.10 -29.49
C ASP A 260 -2.97 5.06 -27.98
N ASP A 261 -4.07 5.69 -27.54
CA ASP A 261 -4.49 5.69 -26.12
C ASP A 261 -4.62 4.29 -25.51
N ALA A 262 -4.91 3.26 -26.32
CA ALA A 262 -5.12 1.89 -25.86
C ALA A 262 -3.81 1.18 -25.48
N THR A 263 -2.69 1.55 -26.10
CA THR A 263 -1.41 0.83 -25.97
C THR A 263 -0.23 1.71 -25.59
N GLU A 264 -0.33 3.02 -25.85
CA GLU A 264 0.70 4.03 -25.61
C GLU A 264 0.17 5.15 -24.70
N LEU A 265 1.07 5.91 -24.08
CA LEU A 265 0.71 7.11 -23.33
C LEU A 265 0.56 8.26 -24.32
N THR A 266 -0.52 9.04 -24.25
CA THR A 266 -0.71 10.17 -25.19
C THR A 266 -0.72 11.52 -24.48
N ASN A 267 -0.54 12.58 -25.26
CA ASN A 267 -0.65 13.94 -24.75
C ASN A 267 -2.05 14.26 -24.22
N ASN A 268 -3.11 13.66 -24.78
CA ASN A 268 -4.46 13.86 -24.31
C ASN A 268 -4.65 13.30 -22.90
N GLN A 269 -4.17 12.07 -22.66
CA GLN A 269 -4.19 11.45 -21.33
C GLN A 269 -3.40 12.30 -20.32
N LEU A 270 -2.22 12.79 -20.69
CA LEU A 270 -1.40 13.65 -19.84
C LEU A 270 -2.09 14.98 -19.50
N LEU A 271 -2.73 15.62 -20.47
CA LEU A 271 -3.48 16.86 -20.24
C LEU A 271 -4.68 16.62 -19.32
N ASP A 272 -5.38 15.49 -19.45
CA ASP A 272 -6.46 15.11 -18.54
C ASP A 272 -5.96 14.87 -17.10
N GLN A 273 -4.79 14.24 -16.93
CA GLN A 273 -4.15 14.15 -15.61
C GLN A 273 -3.76 15.52 -15.06
N CYS A 274 -3.29 16.44 -15.90
CA CYS A 274 -3.02 17.82 -15.49
C CYS A 274 -4.30 18.53 -15.02
N ARG A 275 -5.45 18.31 -15.70
CA ARG A 275 -6.77 18.81 -15.25
C ARG A 275 -7.16 18.20 -13.90
N MET A 276 -6.94 16.89 -13.71
CA MET A 276 -7.20 16.21 -12.45
C MET A 276 -6.36 16.79 -11.31
N TYR A 277 -5.06 17.04 -11.54
CA TYR A 277 -4.18 17.68 -10.55
C TYR A 277 -4.70 19.07 -10.14
N ILE A 278 -5.06 19.92 -11.11
CA ILE A 278 -5.62 21.24 -10.81
C ILE A 278 -6.93 21.13 -10.02
N ALA A 279 -7.84 20.25 -10.46
CA ALA A 279 -9.13 20.06 -9.81
C ALA A 279 -8.99 19.54 -8.38
N ALA A 280 -8.14 18.53 -8.16
CA ALA A 280 -7.88 17.95 -6.84
C ALA A 280 -7.30 18.98 -5.86
N VAL A 281 -6.30 19.76 -6.29
CA VAL A 281 -5.70 20.82 -5.46
C VAL A 281 -6.71 21.91 -5.11
N ARG A 282 -7.58 22.30 -6.04
CA ARG A 282 -8.62 23.31 -5.80
C ARG A 282 -9.70 22.81 -4.84
N ILE A 283 -10.14 21.56 -4.99
CA ILE A 283 -11.11 20.95 -4.06
C ILE A 283 -10.49 20.82 -2.67
N ALA A 284 -9.23 20.39 -2.58
CA ALA A 284 -8.54 20.33 -1.28
C ALA A 284 -8.52 21.69 -0.58
N ASP A 285 -8.24 22.77 -1.32
CA ASP A 285 -8.26 24.14 -0.80
C ASP A 285 -9.66 24.62 -0.42
N GLU A 286 -10.67 24.34 -1.26
CA GLU A 286 -12.07 24.69 -1.01
C GLU A 286 -12.61 24.10 0.29
N PHE A 287 -12.29 22.83 0.55
CA PHE A 287 -12.73 22.10 1.74
C PHE A 287 -11.74 22.16 2.91
N GLY A 288 -10.62 22.86 2.77
CA GLY A 288 -9.59 22.95 3.81
C GLY A 288 -8.94 21.61 4.16
N CYS A 289 -8.84 20.70 3.19
CA CYS A 289 -8.23 19.39 3.36
C CYS A 289 -6.74 19.52 3.69
N ALA A 290 -6.31 18.81 4.74
CA ALA A 290 -4.91 18.66 5.11
C ALA A 290 -4.21 17.57 4.29
N ALA A 291 -4.96 16.55 3.89
CA ALA A 291 -4.55 15.51 2.94
C ALA A 291 -5.75 15.09 2.11
N ILE A 292 -5.50 14.52 0.94
CA ILE A 292 -6.55 13.97 0.08
C ILE A 292 -6.19 12.57 -0.42
N GLY A 293 -7.18 11.70 -0.59
CA GLY A 293 -7.00 10.39 -1.19
C GLY A 293 -7.96 10.23 -2.36
N ILE A 294 -7.44 9.75 -3.49
CA ILE A 294 -8.23 9.44 -4.67
C ILE A 294 -8.39 7.92 -4.73
N GLN A 295 -9.64 7.44 -4.72
CA GLN A 295 -9.91 6.01 -4.83
C GLN A 295 -9.48 5.50 -6.21
N TYR A 296 -9.83 6.27 -7.24
CA TYR A 296 -9.69 6.05 -8.68
C TYR A 296 -10.38 4.76 -9.17
N GLN A 297 -9.97 3.62 -8.66
CA GLN A 297 -10.54 2.31 -8.96
C GLN A 297 -11.73 1.99 -8.04
N GLN A 298 -12.92 1.66 -8.53
CA GLN A 298 -13.26 1.31 -9.92
C GLN A 298 -14.11 2.36 -10.63
N GLY A 299 -14.58 3.42 -9.96
CA GLY A 299 -15.50 4.39 -10.56
C GLY A 299 -14.84 5.32 -11.58
N LEU A 300 -13.82 6.06 -11.16
CA LEU A 300 -13.20 7.10 -11.99
C LEU A 300 -12.40 6.54 -13.18
N LYS A 301 -11.91 5.29 -13.08
CA LYS A 301 -11.17 4.61 -14.17
C LYS A 301 -11.94 4.53 -15.50
N ASP A 302 -13.28 4.60 -15.45
CA ASP A 302 -14.15 4.50 -16.63
C ASP A 302 -14.43 5.89 -17.24
N LEU A 303 -13.96 6.97 -16.61
CA LEU A 303 -14.23 8.35 -16.98
C LEU A 303 -12.97 9.15 -17.30
N ALA A 304 -11.84 8.82 -16.67
CA ALA A 304 -10.58 9.54 -16.80
C ALA A 304 -9.36 8.60 -16.78
N PRO A 305 -8.22 9.02 -17.35
CA PRO A 305 -6.95 8.34 -17.17
C PRO A 305 -6.54 8.25 -15.69
N ALA A 306 -5.64 7.32 -15.38
CA ALA A 306 -5.15 7.05 -14.03
C ALA A 306 -4.67 8.29 -13.28
N SER A 307 -4.90 8.34 -11.97
CA SER A 307 -4.49 9.45 -11.11
C SER A 307 -2.99 9.49 -10.83
N ASP A 308 -2.21 8.46 -11.15
CA ASP A 308 -0.84 8.29 -10.66
C ASP A 308 0.06 9.52 -10.77
N LEU A 309 0.17 10.14 -11.96
CA LEU A 309 0.97 11.36 -12.14
C LEU A 309 0.56 12.43 -11.13
N VAL A 310 -0.74 12.60 -10.89
CA VAL A 310 -1.31 13.52 -9.91
C VAL A 310 -0.86 13.17 -8.49
N GLU A 311 -0.98 11.91 -8.11
CA GLU A 311 -0.68 11.42 -6.76
C GLU A 311 0.79 11.63 -6.38
N GLY A 312 1.71 11.34 -7.32
CA GLY A 312 3.14 11.60 -7.13
C GLY A 312 3.47 13.10 -7.04
N LEU A 313 2.77 13.96 -7.80
CA LEU A 313 2.96 15.42 -7.72
C LEU A 313 2.42 16.01 -6.42
N LEU A 314 1.30 15.51 -5.91
CA LEU A 314 0.70 15.96 -4.66
C LEU A 314 1.62 15.70 -3.46
N ASN A 315 2.25 14.53 -3.43
CA ASN A 315 3.19 14.13 -2.39
C ASN A 315 4.57 14.81 -2.46
N ASN A 316 4.80 15.73 -3.40
CA ASN A 316 6.08 16.43 -3.59
C ASN A 316 6.01 17.91 -3.22
N VAL A 317 7.01 18.45 -2.52
CA VAL A 317 7.06 19.88 -2.18
C VAL A 317 7.28 20.75 -3.43
N ASP A 318 8.20 20.35 -4.30
CA ASP A 318 8.47 20.99 -5.59
C ASP A 318 7.46 20.50 -6.63
N ARG A 319 6.28 21.11 -6.67
CA ARG A 319 5.18 20.72 -7.56
C ARG A 319 4.70 21.88 -8.44
N PRO A 320 4.05 21.62 -9.58
CA PRO A 320 3.55 22.66 -10.47
C PRO A 320 2.60 23.63 -9.73
N PRO A 321 2.78 24.95 -9.88
CA PRO A 321 2.00 25.93 -9.13
C PRO A 321 0.55 25.99 -9.62
N ILE A 322 -0.40 25.98 -8.68
CA ILE A 322 -1.84 26.10 -8.98
C ILE A 322 -2.38 27.41 -8.39
N SER A 323 -3.13 28.15 -9.20
CA SER A 323 -3.85 29.33 -8.73
C SER A 323 -5.19 28.93 -8.12
N GLY A 324 -5.53 29.57 -6.98
CA GLY A 324 -6.83 29.44 -6.33
C GLY A 324 -7.98 29.91 -7.23
N ALA A 325 -9.21 29.61 -6.83
CA ALA A 325 -10.40 30.04 -7.56
C ALA A 325 -10.51 31.58 -7.66
N ASP A 326 -9.88 32.31 -6.73
CA ASP A 326 -9.77 33.77 -6.73
C ASP A 326 -8.75 34.34 -7.74
N GLY A 327 -7.91 33.48 -8.34
CA GLY A 327 -6.84 33.85 -9.27
C GLY A 327 -5.63 34.57 -8.64
N ASN A 328 -5.64 34.82 -7.33
CA ASN A 328 -4.67 35.72 -6.68
C ASN A 328 -3.63 34.98 -5.82
N ARG A 329 -3.97 33.79 -5.32
CA ARG A 329 -3.07 32.99 -4.48
C ARG A 329 -2.57 31.74 -5.21
N VAL A 330 -1.29 31.42 -5.00
CA VAL A 330 -0.76 30.09 -5.36
C VAL A 330 -1.00 29.14 -4.19
N LEU A 331 -1.80 28.10 -4.44
CA LEU A 331 -2.22 27.13 -3.43
C LEU A 331 -1.05 26.27 -2.98
N TYR A 332 -0.98 26.03 -1.66
CA TYR A 332 0.07 25.25 -0.95
C TYR A 332 1.50 25.47 -1.49
N ARG A 333 1.91 26.75 -1.66
CA ARG A 333 3.25 27.09 -2.14
C ARG A 333 4.33 26.53 -1.22
N GLY A 334 5.29 25.80 -1.79
CA GLY A 334 6.41 25.22 -1.02
C GLY A 334 5.96 24.15 -0.03
N GLN A 335 4.83 23.51 -0.30
CA GLN A 335 4.29 22.44 0.54
C GLN A 335 3.76 21.30 -0.36
N ALA A 336 4.07 20.08 0.05
CA ALA A 336 3.33 18.91 -0.42
C ALA A 336 1.89 19.01 0.11
N LEU A 337 0.95 18.45 -0.64
CA LEU A 337 -0.39 18.13 -0.18
C LEU A 337 -0.42 16.63 0.00
N PRO A 338 -0.22 16.10 1.23
CA PRO A 338 -0.11 14.67 1.45
C PRO A 338 -1.27 13.93 0.79
N HIS A 339 -0.92 12.94 -0.03
CA HIS A 339 -1.85 12.12 -0.77
C HIS A 339 -1.70 10.67 -0.37
N PHE A 340 -2.83 9.99 -0.22
CA PHE A 340 -2.87 8.56 0.08
C PHE A 340 -3.59 7.81 -1.04
N ASN A 341 -2.80 7.05 -1.80
CA ASN A 341 -3.26 6.25 -2.93
C ASN A 341 -4.38 5.29 -2.50
N GLU A 342 -5.30 5.03 -3.42
CA GLU A 342 -6.37 4.03 -3.23
C GLU A 342 -7.22 4.30 -1.98
N VAL A 343 -7.30 5.57 -1.55
CA VAL A 343 -7.95 6.02 -0.31
C VAL A 343 -7.57 5.17 0.91
N ASP A 344 -6.32 4.72 1.00
CA ASP A 344 -5.82 4.06 2.22
C ASP A 344 -5.66 5.06 3.36
N GLU A 345 -6.70 5.20 4.19
CA GLU A 345 -6.75 6.18 5.26
C GLU A 345 -5.70 5.94 6.35
N CYS A 346 -5.29 4.68 6.55
CA CYS A 346 -4.16 4.37 7.44
C CYS A 346 -2.87 5.01 6.94
N ALA A 347 -2.62 4.92 5.63
CA ALA A 347 -1.50 5.62 5.01
C ALA A 347 -1.70 7.15 5.02
N GLY A 348 -2.94 7.63 4.89
CA GLY A 348 -3.27 9.07 4.97
C GLY A 348 -2.95 9.69 6.33
N VAL A 349 -3.37 9.06 7.43
CA VAL A 349 -3.04 9.50 8.79
C VAL A 349 -1.53 9.47 9.02
N ASP A 350 -0.87 8.40 8.58
CA ASP A 350 0.57 8.24 8.69
C ASP A 350 1.32 9.35 7.92
N ALA A 351 0.96 9.56 6.66
CA ALA A 351 1.56 10.57 5.79
C ALA A 351 1.40 11.98 6.37
N LEU A 352 0.24 12.30 6.93
CA LEU A 352 -0.02 13.57 7.60
C LEU A 352 0.90 13.80 8.80
N VAL A 353 1.00 12.82 9.71
CA VAL A 353 1.87 12.94 10.89
C VAL A 353 3.34 13.04 10.47
N THR A 354 3.75 12.19 9.52
CA THR A 354 5.10 12.19 8.94
C THR A 354 5.45 13.55 8.37
N ASN A 355 4.58 14.13 7.54
CA ASN A 355 4.81 15.44 6.92
C ASN A 355 5.07 16.53 7.98
N ARG A 356 4.26 16.59 9.05
CA ARG A 356 4.44 17.59 10.11
C ARG A 356 5.72 17.38 10.91
N ILE A 357 6.03 16.14 11.29
CA ILE A 357 7.26 15.80 12.01
C ILE A 357 8.49 16.16 11.18
N TRP A 358 8.53 15.75 9.90
CA TRP A 358 9.67 15.99 9.02
C TRP A 358 9.91 17.49 8.82
N LYS A 359 8.85 18.28 8.62
CA LYS A 359 8.97 19.75 8.54
C LYS A 359 9.57 20.34 9.82
N LYS A 360 9.14 19.90 11.01
CA LYS A 360 9.68 20.39 12.29
C LYS A 360 11.13 19.99 12.52
N LEU A 361 11.55 18.87 11.94
CA LEU A 361 12.93 18.39 11.98
C LEU A 361 13.80 18.93 10.84
N ASN A 362 13.26 19.83 10.00
CA ASN A 362 13.93 20.35 8.82
C ASN A 362 14.42 19.23 7.86
N LEU A 363 13.59 18.20 7.72
CA LEU A 363 13.72 17.11 6.76
C LEU A 363 12.73 17.30 5.61
N ASP A 364 13.02 16.63 4.50
CA ASP A 364 12.18 16.58 3.30
C ASP A 364 10.89 15.81 3.59
N PRO A 365 9.71 16.46 3.61
CA PRO A 365 8.49 15.86 4.16
C PRO A 365 7.72 15.01 3.14
N GLU A 366 8.31 14.76 1.97
CA GLU A 366 7.77 13.85 0.98
C GLU A 366 7.73 12.42 1.52
N THR A 367 6.57 11.81 1.38
CA THR A 367 6.32 10.44 1.78
C THR A 367 5.41 9.78 0.76
N THR A 368 5.47 8.47 0.67
CA THR A 368 4.55 7.69 -0.14
C THR A 368 4.33 6.34 0.52
N LEU A 369 3.17 5.76 0.26
CA LEU A 369 2.97 4.34 0.50
C LEU A 369 3.52 3.54 -0.70
N HIS A 370 3.95 2.31 -0.45
CA HIS A 370 4.35 1.31 -1.43
C HIS A 370 3.64 -0.01 -1.17
N ASP A 371 3.36 -0.78 -2.22
CA ASP A 371 3.07 -2.21 -2.03
C ASP A 371 4.34 -2.96 -1.64
N ILE A 372 4.20 -3.89 -0.69
CA ILE A 372 5.20 -4.92 -0.42
C ILE A 372 5.09 -5.97 -1.52
N ARG A 373 5.72 -5.70 -2.66
CA ARG A 373 5.54 -6.49 -3.89
C ARG A 373 6.15 -7.88 -3.77
N PHE A 374 7.46 -7.95 -3.51
CA PHE A 374 8.20 -9.19 -3.22
C PHE A 374 9.61 -8.85 -2.68
N GLY A 375 10.44 -9.85 -2.41
CA GLY A 375 11.84 -9.63 -2.06
C GLY A 375 12.74 -10.80 -2.43
N ALA A 376 14.04 -10.57 -2.48
CA ALA A 376 15.05 -11.60 -2.76
C ALA A 376 16.40 -11.22 -2.17
N GLN A 377 17.15 -12.23 -1.73
CA GLN A 377 18.52 -12.08 -1.25
C GLN A 377 19.40 -11.46 -2.34
N TYR A 378 20.24 -10.50 -1.96
CA TYR A 378 21.31 -9.96 -2.78
C TYR A 378 22.53 -9.73 -1.89
N ASN A 379 23.62 -10.45 -2.17
CA ASN A 379 24.77 -10.55 -1.25
C ASN A 379 24.30 -10.95 0.16
N ASP A 380 24.67 -10.19 1.18
CA ASP A 380 24.36 -10.46 2.58
C ASP A 380 23.02 -9.87 3.03
N GLU A 381 22.31 -9.15 2.15
CA GLU A 381 21.07 -8.46 2.49
C GLU A 381 19.84 -9.08 1.83
N PHE A 382 18.73 -9.08 2.57
CA PHE A 382 17.43 -9.37 2.00
C PHE A 382 16.81 -8.08 1.47
N VAL A 383 16.74 -7.94 0.14
CA VAL A 383 16.26 -6.72 -0.50
C VAL A 383 14.82 -6.89 -0.97
N TRP A 384 13.93 -6.08 -0.39
CA TRP A 384 12.54 -5.92 -0.78
C TRP A 384 12.42 -5.05 -2.03
N VAL A 385 11.42 -5.35 -2.83
CA VAL A 385 10.90 -4.48 -3.88
C VAL A 385 9.62 -3.85 -3.35
N PHE A 386 9.71 -2.57 -3.01
CA PHE A 386 8.58 -1.72 -2.66
C PHE A 386 8.18 -0.94 -3.90
N GLU A 387 6.95 -1.15 -4.38
CA GLU A 387 6.53 -0.73 -5.72
C GLU A 387 5.05 -0.34 -5.69
N ILE A 388 4.77 0.94 -5.42
CA ILE A 388 3.41 1.48 -5.47
C ILE A 388 2.83 1.39 -6.88
N SER A 389 1.53 1.12 -6.97
CA SER A 389 0.74 0.92 -8.18
C SER A 389 0.58 2.14 -9.12
N GLY A 390 1.60 2.99 -9.23
CA GLY A 390 1.60 4.08 -10.21
C GLY A 390 2.67 5.14 -10.01
N ALA A 391 2.81 5.71 -8.81
CA ALA A 391 3.59 6.92 -8.63
C ALA A 391 4.14 7.14 -7.21
N ALA A 392 5.36 7.68 -7.16
CA ALA A 392 6.02 8.16 -5.94
C ALA A 392 6.52 9.60 -6.18
N PRO A 393 6.73 10.41 -5.13
CA PRO A 393 7.15 11.78 -5.29
C PRO A 393 8.55 11.87 -5.94
N PRO A 394 8.78 12.78 -6.90
CA PRO A 394 10.08 12.94 -7.56
C PRO A 394 11.24 13.13 -6.58
N ASN A 395 11.05 13.75 -5.41
CA ASN A 395 12.11 13.88 -4.40
C ASN A 395 12.65 12.52 -3.92
N HIS A 396 11.89 11.44 -4.04
CA HIS A 396 12.37 10.10 -3.70
C HIS A 396 13.27 9.50 -4.77
N PHE A 397 13.33 10.04 -5.99
CA PHE A 397 14.09 9.45 -7.07
C PHE A 397 15.52 9.97 -7.20
N VAL A 398 16.40 9.12 -7.73
CA VAL A 398 17.70 9.54 -8.23
C VAL A 398 17.49 10.67 -9.25
N ASN A 399 18.14 11.81 -9.06
CA ASN A 399 18.05 13.01 -9.91
C ASN A 399 16.66 13.70 -9.99
N GLY A 400 15.74 13.42 -9.07
CA GLY A 400 14.44 14.10 -9.02
C GLY A 400 13.63 13.92 -10.32
N TYR A 401 12.96 14.98 -10.77
CA TYR A 401 12.23 14.98 -12.05
C TYR A 401 13.05 14.52 -13.25
N ARG A 402 14.37 14.81 -13.31
CA ARG A 402 15.23 14.42 -14.44
C ARG A 402 15.50 12.91 -14.50
N GLY A 403 15.40 12.23 -13.36
CA GLY A 403 15.44 10.77 -13.27
C GLY A 403 14.07 10.11 -13.42
N ALA A 404 12.99 10.91 -13.44
CA ALA A 404 11.64 10.41 -13.57
C ALA A 404 11.22 10.26 -15.04
N SER A 405 10.32 9.31 -15.28
CA SER A 405 9.57 9.21 -16.52
C SER A 405 8.08 8.97 -16.28
N SER A 406 7.26 9.32 -17.25
CA SER A 406 5.86 8.94 -17.30
C SER A 406 5.65 7.92 -18.41
N GLU A 407 5.08 6.77 -18.04
CA GLU A 407 4.77 5.66 -18.93
C GLU A 407 3.29 5.31 -18.81
N ARG A 408 2.72 4.71 -19.86
CA ARG A 408 1.31 4.32 -19.83
C ARG A 408 1.10 3.23 -18.77
N GLN A 409 0.12 3.41 -17.91
CA GLN A 409 -0.34 2.34 -17.02
C GLN A 409 -0.71 1.05 -17.80
N PRO A 410 -0.54 -0.16 -17.23
CA PRO A 410 -0.89 -1.41 -17.90
C PRO A 410 -2.38 -1.49 -18.28
N PRO A 411 -2.72 -1.77 -19.56
CA PRO A 411 -4.11 -1.80 -20.04
C PRO A 411 -5.02 -2.81 -19.31
N MET A 412 -4.45 -3.86 -18.72
CA MET A 412 -5.23 -4.88 -18.01
C MET A 412 -5.93 -4.34 -16.76
N TYR A 413 -5.34 -3.33 -16.12
CA TYR A 413 -5.83 -2.71 -14.89
C TYR A 413 -6.46 -1.34 -15.17
N PHE A 414 -5.91 -0.61 -16.15
CA PHE A 414 -6.21 0.78 -16.47
C PHE A 414 -6.61 0.91 -17.95
N PRO A 415 -7.91 0.72 -18.30
CA PRO A 415 -8.36 0.70 -19.69
C PRO A 415 -8.11 2.05 -20.39
N LEU A 416 -8.39 3.17 -19.71
CA LEU A 416 -8.14 4.52 -20.22
C LEU A 416 -6.68 4.98 -20.11
N GLY A 417 -5.78 4.11 -19.67
CA GLY A 417 -4.36 4.42 -19.51
C GLY A 417 -4.13 5.52 -18.47
N GLY A 418 -3.29 6.49 -18.81
CA GLY A 418 -2.75 7.48 -17.88
C GLY A 418 -1.26 7.25 -17.64
N GLY A 419 -0.54 8.35 -17.43
CA GLY A 419 0.88 8.37 -17.19
C GLY A 419 1.22 8.09 -15.73
N THR A 420 2.20 7.23 -15.50
CA THR A 420 2.81 6.98 -14.19
C THR A 420 3.74 8.12 -13.79
N LEU A 421 4.19 8.12 -12.53
CA LEU A 421 5.34 8.91 -12.08
C LEU A 421 6.42 7.92 -11.62
N LYS A 422 7.16 7.41 -12.61
CA LYS A 422 8.12 6.31 -12.49
C LYS A 422 9.52 6.85 -12.22
N GLY A 423 10.26 6.16 -11.36
CA GLY A 423 11.69 6.40 -11.13
C GLY A 423 12.30 5.32 -10.26
N ILE A 424 13.62 5.34 -10.15
CA ILE A 424 14.37 4.51 -9.20
C ILE A 424 14.55 5.33 -7.93
N SER A 425 14.10 4.82 -6.80
CA SER A 425 14.28 5.49 -5.51
C SER A 425 15.76 5.67 -5.17
N LYS A 426 16.13 6.83 -4.64
CA LYS A 426 17.52 7.19 -4.33
C LYS A 426 18.05 6.37 -3.15
N PRO A 427 19.30 5.89 -3.18
CA PRO A 427 19.92 5.28 -2.01
C PRO A 427 19.89 6.22 -0.81
N GLY A 428 19.67 5.67 0.38
CA GLY A 428 19.63 6.48 1.60
C GLY A 428 18.80 5.88 2.74
N GLU A 429 18.86 6.54 3.87
CA GLU A 429 18.26 6.11 5.14
C GLU A 429 16.77 6.45 5.18
N ILE A 430 15.94 5.47 5.53
CA ILE A 430 14.47 5.60 5.52
C ILE A 430 13.85 5.17 6.85
N VAL A 431 12.73 5.80 7.18
CA VAL A 431 11.79 5.31 8.19
C VAL A 431 10.62 4.69 7.46
N TRP A 432 10.29 3.45 7.82
CA TRP A 432 9.08 2.80 7.35
C TRP A 432 8.06 2.69 8.47
N SER A 433 6.78 2.68 8.12
CA SER A 433 5.71 2.50 9.09
C SER A 433 4.41 2.01 8.47
N ARG A 434 3.53 1.49 9.33
CA ARG A 434 2.15 1.18 8.97
C ARG A 434 1.23 1.38 10.16
N ILE A 435 0.22 2.23 9.99
CA ILE A 435 -0.96 2.27 10.85
C ILE A 435 -1.94 1.17 10.43
N PHE A 436 -2.61 0.52 11.38
CA PHE A 436 -3.65 -0.47 11.10
C PHE A 436 -4.69 -0.52 12.22
N VAL A 437 -5.85 -1.11 11.92
CA VAL A 437 -6.91 -1.33 12.90
C VAL A 437 -6.89 -2.79 13.34
N GLU A 438 -6.78 -3.01 14.64
CA GLU A 438 -6.89 -4.33 15.27
C GLU A 438 -7.61 -4.18 16.61
N SER A 439 -8.56 -5.08 16.89
CA SER A 439 -9.34 -5.07 18.15
C SER A 439 -10.01 -3.72 18.42
N ASN A 440 -10.53 -3.08 17.37
CA ASN A 440 -11.16 -1.76 17.39
C ASN A 440 -10.25 -0.66 17.98
N LYS A 441 -8.95 -0.73 17.72
CA LYS A 441 -7.97 0.30 18.07
C LYS A 441 -7.02 0.54 16.91
N LEU A 442 -6.48 1.76 16.85
CA LEU A 442 -5.37 2.08 15.97
C LEU A 442 -4.07 1.59 16.59
N LYS A 443 -3.27 0.92 15.77
CA LYS A 443 -1.93 0.48 16.09
C LYS A 443 -0.97 0.95 15.00
N ALA A 444 0.30 1.09 15.34
CA ALA A 444 1.35 1.40 14.38
C ALA A 444 2.58 0.54 14.62
N ASP A 445 3.11 -0.01 13.54
CA ASP A 445 4.45 -0.61 13.51
C ASP A 445 5.38 0.35 12.76
N LEU A 446 6.58 0.59 13.29
CA LEU A 446 7.58 1.46 12.68
C LEU A 446 8.98 0.84 12.80
N GLY A 447 9.84 1.13 11.83
CA GLY A 447 11.24 0.72 11.92
C GLY A 447 12.15 1.54 11.03
N ARG A 448 13.45 1.24 11.14
CA ARG A 448 14.49 1.78 10.29
C ARG A 448 14.72 0.88 9.07
N GLY A 449 15.27 1.46 8.02
CA GLY A 449 15.76 0.75 6.86
C GLY A 449 16.58 1.66 5.98
N HIS A 450 17.03 1.14 4.86
CA HIS A 450 17.69 1.94 3.83
C HIS A 450 17.30 1.46 2.43
N VAL A 451 17.40 2.36 1.47
CA VAL A 451 17.32 2.02 0.04
C VAL A 451 18.72 1.65 -0.44
N ALA A 452 18.86 0.42 -0.94
CA ALA A 452 20.14 -0.15 -1.36
C ALA A 452 20.61 0.45 -2.69
N ASP A 453 21.92 0.75 -2.78
CA ASP A 453 22.57 1.15 -4.03
C ASP A 453 22.95 -0.08 -4.86
N LEU A 454 21.96 -0.61 -5.59
CA LEU A 454 22.14 -1.80 -6.41
C LEU A 454 22.69 -1.46 -7.80
N PRO A 455 23.51 -2.33 -8.42
CA PRO A 455 23.90 -2.18 -9.81
C PRO A 455 22.68 -2.06 -10.73
N ALA A 456 22.79 -1.22 -11.77
CA ALA A 456 21.68 -0.96 -12.70
C ALA A 456 21.06 -2.24 -13.31
N ALA A 457 21.89 -3.25 -13.61
CA ALA A 457 21.42 -4.53 -14.13
C ALA A 457 20.55 -5.31 -13.14
N GLU A 458 20.83 -5.22 -11.84
CA GLU A 458 20.03 -5.87 -10.80
C GLU A 458 18.72 -5.12 -10.56
N VAL A 459 18.76 -3.77 -10.56
CA VAL A 459 17.53 -2.95 -10.52
C VAL A 459 16.63 -3.29 -11.69
N GLU A 460 17.18 -3.32 -12.92
CA GLU A 460 16.42 -3.65 -14.13
C GLU A 460 15.83 -5.07 -14.07
N ARG A 461 16.61 -6.07 -13.61
CA ARG A 461 16.12 -7.44 -13.45
C ARG A 461 14.91 -7.51 -12.50
N ARG A 462 14.97 -6.79 -11.37
CA ARG A 462 13.88 -6.73 -10.40
C ARG A 462 12.67 -6.02 -11.00
N TRP A 463 12.88 -4.89 -11.67
CA TRP A 463 11.83 -4.08 -12.28
C TRP A 463 11.08 -4.83 -13.37
N GLN A 464 11.80 -5.55 -14.24
CA GLN A 464 11.22 -6.39 -15.31
C GLN A 464 10.49 -7.62 -14.77
N SER A 465 10.80 -8.05 -13.55
CA SER A 465 10.10 -9.15 -12.88
C SER A 465 8.82 -8.73 -12.17
N THR A 466 8.48 -7.43 -12.15
CA THR A 466 7.29 -6.87 -11.50
C THR A 466 6.45 -6.06 -12.49
N THR A 467 6.28 -4.75 -12.25
CA THR A 467 5.53 -3.84 -13.14
C THR A 467 6.44 -2.70 -13.57
N PRO A 468 7.14 -2.83 -14.71
CA PRO A 468 8.15 -1.87 -15.16
C PRO A 468 7.67 -0.43 -15.26
N GLN A 469 6.37 -0.20 -15.41
CA GLN A 469 5.79 1.13 -15.55
C GLN A 469 5.74 1.90 -14.22
N TRP A 470 5.90 1.22 -13.08
CA TRP A 470 5.76 1.77 -11.73
C TRP A 470 7.11 2.16 -11.11
N PRO A 471 7.16 3.07 -10.13
CA PRO A 471 8.42 3.41 -9.45
C PRO A 471 8.92 2.26 -8.56
N ILE A 472 10.24 2.02 -8.58
CA ILE A 472 10.87 0.93 -7.84
C ILE A 472 11.72 1.45 -6.67
N MET A 473 11.49 0.90 -5.49
CA MET A 473 12.34 1.06 -4.32
C MET A 473 12.92 -0.29 -3.91
N ASN A 474 14.26 -0.39 -3.91
CA ASN A 474 15.00 -1.56 -3.45
C ASN A 474 15.37 -1.36 -1.97
N ALA A 475 14.53 -1.82 -1.05
CA ALA A 475 14.63 -1.51 0.37
C ALA A 475 15.16 -2.67 1.22
N VAL A 476 15.95 -2.36 2.24
CA VAL A 476 16.39 -3.29 3.27
C VAL A 476 15.88 -2.79 4.62
N LEU A 477 15.22 -3.65 5.38
CA LEU A 477 14.68 -3.32 6.70
C LEU A 477 15.68 -3.74 7.78
N HIS A 478 16.06 -2.81 8.65
CA HIS A 478 17.03 -3.09 9.71
C HIS A 478 16.39 -3.94 10.80
N GLY A 479 17.06 -5.02 11.21
CA GLY A 479 16.60 -5.90 12.30
C GLY A 479 15.30 -6.67 12.03
N VAL A 480 14.77 -6.63 10.80
CA VAL A 480 13.54 -7.34 10.39
C VAL A 480 13.84 -8.19 9.16
N ASN A 481 13.80 -9.51 9.32
CA ASN A 481 14.00 -10.42 8.20
C ASN A 481 12.72 -10.62 7.37
N ARG A 482 12.85 -11.37 6.26
CA ARG A 482 11.75 -11.69 5.34
C ARG A 482 10.50 -12.20 6.05
N ASP A 483 10.66 -13.26 6.84
CA ASP A 483 9.53 -13.99 7.42
C ASP A 483 8.92 -13.23 8.60
N GLN A 484 9.74 -12.49 9.32
CA GLN A 484 9.33 -11.56 10.38
C GLN A 484 8.39 -10.47 9.85
N LEU A 485 8.73 -9.83 8.73
CA LEU A 485 7.86 -8.82 8.12
C LEU A 485 6.53 -9.43 7.70
N MET A 486 6.56 -10.54 6.95
CA MET A 486 5.34 -11.18 6.41
C MET A 486 4.38 -11.69 7.50
N ALA A 487 4.92 -12.19 8.62
CA ALA A 487 4.11 -12.65 9.74
C ALA A 487 3.43 -11.49 10.49
N ARG A 488 4.11 -10.35 10.59
CA ARG A 488 3.69 -9.22 11.42
C ARG A 488 2.82 -8.22 10.68
N HIS A 489 3.24 -7.81 9.48
CA HIS A 489 2.73 -6.63 8.80
C HIS A 489 1.24 -6.74 8.45
N LYS A 490 0.45 -5.73 8.85
CA LYS A 490 -1.03 -5.73 8.74
C LYS A 490 -1.54 -4.84 7.61
N SER A 491 -0.95 -4.96 6.43
CA SER A 491 -1.44 -4.36 5.19
C SER A 491 -0.65 -4.88 3.99
N ASN A 492 -1.14 -4.72 2.78
CA ASN A 492 -0.30 -4.80 1.59
C ASN A 492 0.61 -3.57 1.42
N HIS A 493 0.22 -2.43 1.99
CA HIS A 493 0.94 -1.17 1.89
C HIS A 493 1.92 -0.92 3.04
N ILE A 494 3.02 -0.23 2.75
CA ILE A 494 4.02 0.27 3.71
C ILE A 494 4.33 1.73 3.41
N GLN A 495 4.30 2.60 4.43
CA GLN A 495 4.65 4.02 4.30
C GLN A 495 6.15 4.21 4.41
N VAL A 496 6.75 5.08 3.58
CA VAL A 496 8.18 5.39 3.62
C VAL A 496 8.44 6.90 3.60
N ALA A 497 9.42 7.35 4.39
CA ALA A 497 9.99 8.71 4.32
C ALA A 497 11.51 8.68 4.58
N TYR A 498 12.26 9.57 3.93
CA TYR A 498 13.72 9.64 4.03
C TYR A 498 14.18 10.49 5.22
N GLY A 499 15.24 10.08 5.91
CA GLY A 499 16.09 11.03 6.63
C GLY A 499 17.28 11.47 5.78
N LYS A 500 18.14 12.30 6.35
CA LYS A 500 19.39 12.73 5.69
C LYS A 500 20.52 11.72 5.87
N ASP A 501 20.47 11.01 6.99
CA ASP A 501 21.45 10.05 7.47
C ASP A 501 20.80 9.15 8.54
N ALA A 502 21.56 8.20 9.08
CA ALA A 502 21.02 7.22 10.01
C ALA A 502 20.50 7.87 11.30
N TYR A 503 21.19 8.91 11.77
CA TYR A 503 20.86 9.65 12.98
C TYR A 503 19.55 10.43 12.84
N SER A 504 19.41 11.24 11.78
CA SER A 504 18.20 12.03 11.55
C SER A 504 16.98 11.16 11.29
N ALA A 505 17.16 10.02 10.65
CA ALA A 505 16.07 9.09 10.40
C ALA A 505 15.69 8.31 11.68
N GLU A 506 16.63 8.00 12.57
CA GLU A 506 16.33 7.49 13.92
C GLU A 506 15.57 8.51 14.77
N LEU A 507 16.04 9.75 14.79
CA LEU A 507 15.41 10.86 15.48
C LEU A 507 13.97 11.08 14.99
N ALA A 508 13.75 11.05 13.67
CA ALA A 508 12.45 11.20 13.06
C ALA A 508 11.51 10.02 13.36
N MET A 509 12.02 8.79 13.34
CA MET A 509 11.27 7.60 13.75
C MET A 509 10.79 7.72 15.20
N LEU A 510 11.67 8.09 16.13
CA LEU A 510 11.33 8.27 17.54
C LEU A 510 10.32 9.41 17.75
N ALA A 511 10.48 10.54 17.05
CA ALA A 511 9.55 11.66 17.13
C ALA A 511 8.15 11.27 16.64
N LYS A 512 8.10 10.51 15.55
CA LYS A 512 6.85 9.96 14.99
C LYS A 512 6.20 8.94 15.92
N ALA A 513 7.00 8.05 16.53
CA ALA A 513 6.52 7.09 17.52
C ALA A 513 5.91 7.79 18.74
N VAL A 514 6.54 8.86 19.24
CA VAL A 514 5.95 9.71 20.30
C VAL A 514 4.65 10.34 19.82
N ALA A 515 4.63 10.98 18.64
CA ALA A 515 3.42 11.62 18.14
C ALA A 515 2.24 10.64 18.03
N PHE A 516 2.46 9.44 17.49
CA PHE A 516 1.45 8.39 17.42
C PHE A 516 0.94 7.97 18.80
N ARG A 517 1.84 7.76 19.77
CA ARG A 517 1.45 7.42 21.14
C ARG A 517 0.60 8.52 21.78
N GLU A 518 1.00 9.79 21.66
CA GLU A 518 0.26 10.92 22.22
C GLU A 518 -1.11 11.12 21.53
N LEU A 519 -1.25 10.69 20.28
CA LEU A 519 -2.53 10.62 19.57
C LEU A 519 -3.35 9.37 19.95
N GLY A 520 -2.87 8.51 20.84
CA GLY A 520 -3.60 7.33 21.30
C GLY A 520 -3.46 6.08 20.42
N ILE A 521 -2.50 6.07 19.50
CA ILE A 521 -2.17 4.89 18.68
C ILE A 521 -1.24 3.97 19.49
N GLU A 522 -1.51 2.67 19.52
CA GLU A 522 -0.62 1.68 20.15
C GLU A 522 0.60 1.42 19.26
N VAL A 523 1.78 1.82 19.71
CA VAL A 523 3.02 1.80 18.89
C VAL A 523 3.90 0.59 19.21
N ASN A 524 4.44 -0.04 18.16
CA ASN A 524 5.53 -0.99 18.25
C ASN A 524 6.70 -0.54 17.37
N LEU A 525 7.91 -0.72 17.88
CA LEU A 525 9.15 -0.58 17.12
C LEU A 525 9.60 -1.95 16.63
N CYS A 526 9.96 -2.03 15.36
CA CYS A 526 10.29 -3.27 14.67
C CYS A 526 11.75 -3.24 14.22
N GLY A 527 12.54 -4.22 14.70
CA GLY A 527 13.96 -4.36 14.38
C GLY A 527 14.86 -3.34 15.09
N CYS A 528 14.36 -2.70 16.15
CA CYS A 528 15.11 -1.73 16.95
C CYS A 528 15.10 -2.14 18.43
N ASP A 529 16.17 -1.80 19.14
CA ASP A 529 16.28 -1.99 20.59
C ASP A 529 16.01 -0.67 21.32
N ILE A 530 14.86 -0.59 22.01
CA ILE A 530 14.43 0.62 22.73
C ILE A 530 15.45 1.06 23.80
N GLU A 531 16.13 0.11 24.44
CA GLU A 531 17.11 0.42 25.49
C GLU A 531 18.35 1.11 24.91
N GLN A 532 18.80 0.67 23.73
CA GLN A 532 19.94 1.27 23.04
C GLN A 532 19.60 2.67 22.49
N LEU A 533 18.39 2.85 21.97
CA LEU A 533 17.89 4.14 21.45
C LEU A 533 17.72 5.22 22.54
N SER A 534 17.42 4.79 23.76
CA SER A 534 17.27 5.71 24.90
C SER A 534 18.62 6.20 25.42
N ALA A 535 19.70 5.43 25.19
CA ALA A 535 21.06 5.79 25.60
C ALA A 535 21.80 6.69 24.60
N SER A 536 21.46 6.63 23.30
CA SER A 536 22.10 7.40 22.22
C SER A 536 21.55 8.84 22.05
N THR A 537 20.46 9.17 22.73
CA THR A 537 19.75 10.47 22.60
C THR A 537 19.96 11.44 23.76
N HIS A 538 20.88 11.12 24.67
CA HIS A 538 21.47 12.01 25.68
C HIS A 538 22.80 12.58 25.18
#